data_AF-A0A5N6DDI8-F1
#
_entry.id   AF-A0A5N6DDI8-F1
#
_cell.length_a   1.000
_cell.length_b   1.000
_cell.length_c   1.000
_cell.angle_alpha   90.00
_cell.angle_beta   90.00
_cell.angle_gamma   90.00
#
_symmetry.space_group_name_H-M   'P 1'
#
loop_
_entity.id
_entity.type
_entity.pdbx_description
1 polymer ?
#
loop_
_entity_poly.entity_id
_entity_poly.type
_entity_poly.pdbx_seq_one_letter_code
_entity_poly.pdbx_strand_id
1 'polypeptide(L)'
;MVTYRLRKQLISLHIPNATKKEIDFTDTSFFTTSPNRHLPTPAQVRALSKDIDTRPQPTPIIFENLNLIDKFGLYVTIVEALNLWMVKMVFHDKVPVPELFGWRVDDEGYVFIYMELIEGSTLDECWNHLGTIEKRAISDQLSRFTETLRQLEQDPSDQFIGSINRQRLRDYMFMSQLLAGPFPSIK
;
A
#
# COMPACT_ATOMS: atom_id res chain seq x y z
N MET A 1 16.53 7.46 -5.60
CA MET A 1 16.93 6.62 -4.45
C MET A 1 16.50 7.35 -3.19
N VAL A 2 15.94 6.67 -2.21
CA VAL A 2 15.60 7.22 -0.89
C VAL A 2 16.29 6.38 0.17
N THR A 3 16.85 7.04 1.17
CA THR A 3 17.57 6.40 2.25
C THR A 3 16.77 6.56 3.54
N TYR A 4 16.63 5.45 4.25
CA TYR A 4 16.04 5.38 5.56
C TYR A 4 17.05 4.88 6.57
N ARG A 5 16.83 5.23 7.83
CA ARG A 5 17.55 4.68 8.97
C ARG A 5 16.58 3.84 9.79
N LEU A 6 16.86 2.55 9.90
CA LEU A 6 16.16 1.66 10.82
C LEU A 6 17.10 1.31 11.96
N ARG A 7 16.92 1.96 13.11
CA ARG A 7 17.86 1.92 14.25
C ARG A 7 19.29 2.36 13.85
N LYS A 8 20.21 1.41 13.70
CA LYS A 8 21.62 1.63 13.34
C LYS A 8 21.93 1.26 11.88
N GLN A 9 20.94 0.75 11.14
CA GLN A 9 21.11 0.31 9.77
C GLN A 9 20.60 1.37 8.80
N LEU A 10 21.40 1.67 7.78
CA LEU A 10 20.97 2.46 6.63
C LEU A 10 20.38 1.53 5.57
N ILE A 11 19.24 1.92 5.02
CA ILE A 11 18.51 1.18 3.99
C ILE A 11 18.28 2.14 2.82
N SER A 12 18.90 1.89 1.68
CA SER A 12 18.72 2.68 0.46
C SER A 12 17.85 1.92 -0.53
N LEU A 13 16.76 2.55 -0.97
CA LEU A 13 15.79 1.97 -1.88
C LEU A 13 15.68 2.78 -3.17
N HIS A 14 15.61 2.10 -4.30
CA HIS A 14 15.20 2.71 -5.56
C HIS A 14 13.68 2.67 -5.67
N ILE A 15 13.03 3.78 -5.34
CA ILE A 15 11.58 3.89 -5.42
C ILE A 15 11.12 3.62 -6.86
N PRO A 16 10.14 2.72 -7.06
CA PRO A 16 9.51 2.49 -8.35
C PRO A 16 9.00 3.79 -8.99
N ASN A 17 9.10 3.90 -10.31
CA ASN A 17 8.74 5.14 -11.01
C ASN A 17 7.22 5.37 -11.03
N ALA A 18 6.73 6.24 -10.16
CA ALA A 18 5.32 6.59 -10.04
C ALA A 18 4.70 7.30 -11.27
N THR A 19 5.51 7.75 -12.24
CA THR A 19 4.98 8.35 -13.48
C THR A 19 4.56 7.30 -14.51
N LYS A 20 4.92 6.02 -14.31
CA LYS A 20 4.51 4.95 -15.20
C LYS A 20 3.04 4.60 -14.96
N LYS A 21 2.24 4.59 -16.03
CA LYS A 21 0.86 4.10 -15.99
C LYS A 21 0.76 2.61 -15.69
N GLU A 22 1.83 1.84 -15.93
CA GLU A 22 1.85 0.40 -15.79
C GLU A 22 3.19 -0.07 -15.23
N ILE A 23 3.14 -0.88 -14.17
CA ILE A 23 4.29 -1.60 -13.60
C ILE A 23 3.85 -2.99 -13.16
N ASP A 24 4.69 -3.98 -13.48
CA ASP A 24 4.68 -5.33 -12.92
C ASP A 24 5.94 -5.57 -12.10
N PHE A 25 5.76 -6.05 -10.88
CA PHE A 25 6.87 -6.51 -10.03
C PHE A 25 7.11 -8.00 -10.30
N THR A 26 7.79 -8.29 -11.41
CA THR A 26 7.94 -9.65 -11.96
C THR A 26 8.69 -10.64 -11.06
N ASP A 27 9.35 -10.15 -10.02
CA ASP A 27 10.06 -10.92 -9.00
C ASP A 27 9.18 -11.37 -7.82
N THR A 28 7.92 -10.94 -7.78
CA THR A 28 6.97 -11.29 -6.72
C THR A 28 6.46 -12.72 -6.82
N SER A 29 5.87 -13.21 -5.72
CA SER A 29 5.29 -14.56 -5.66
C SER A 29 4.21 -14.78 -6.75
N PHE A 30 3.48 -13.72 -7.12
CA PHE A 30 2.44 -13.79 -8.15
C PHE A 30 2.99 -14.29 -9.49
N PHE A 31 4.08 -13.70 -9.98
CA PHE A 31 4.65 -14.03 -11.29
C PHE A 31 5.59 -15.25 -11.25
N THR A 32 6.25 -15.48 -10.12
CA THR A 32 7.23 -16.58 -10.00
C THR A 32 6.58 -17.93 -9.74
N THR A 33 5.39 -17.97 -9.12
CA THR A 33 4.69 -19.23 -8.77
C THR A 33 4.12 -19.95 -10.01
N SER A 34 3.84 -19.26 -11.11
CA SER A 34 3.33 -19.89 -12.32
C SER A 34 3.73 -19.11 -13.58
N PRO A 35 4.30 -19.78 -14.60
CA PRO A 35 4.63 -19.12 -15.86
C PRO A 35 3.35 -18.61 -16.54
N ASN A 36 3.45 -17.46 -17.22
CA ASN A 36 2.36 -16.81 -17.95
C ASN A 36 1.19 -16.28 -17.09
N ARG A 37 1.41 -16.03 -15.80
CA ARG A 37 0.46 -15.23 -15.02
C ARG A 37 0.51 -13.77 -15.46
N HIS A 38 -0.67 -13.19 -15.58
CA HIS A 38 -0.86 -11.78 -15.92
C HIS A 38 -1.85 -11.17 -14.94
N LEU A 39 -1.60 -9.91 -14.58
CA LEU A 39 -2.55 -9.16 -13.78
C LEU A 39 -3.84 -8.93 -14.58
N PRO A 40 -5.02 -8.96 -13.94
CA PRO A 40 -6.28 -8.60 -14.59
C PRO A 40 -6.20 -7.20 -15.20
N THR A 41 -6.70 -7.03 -16.42
CA THR A 41 -6.75 -5.71 -17.06
C THR A 41 -7.73 -4.78 -16.33
N PRO A 42 -7.54 -3.44 -16.40
CA PRO A 42 -8.52 -2.48 -15.88
C PRO A 42 -9.95 -2.75 -16.35
N ALA A 43 -10.14 -3.10 -17.63
CA ALA A 43 -11.45 -3.45 -18.18
C ALA A 43 -12.08 -4.68 -17.50
N GLN A 44 -11.29 -5.70 -17.18
CA GLN A 44 -11.77 -6.88 -16.45
C GLN A 44 -12.17 -6.54 -15.01
N VAL A 45 -11.37 -5.73 -14.30
CA VAL A 45 -11.70 -5.27 -12.95
C VAL A 45 -13.00 -4.45 -12.97
N ARG A 46 -13.10 -3.47 -13.88
CA ARG A 46 -14.28 -2.61 -14.02
C ARG A 46 -15.55 -3.42 -14.30
N ALA A 47 -15.48 -4.41 -15.18
CA ALA A 47 -16.62 -5.27 -15.51
C ALA A 47 -17.14 -6.09 -14.32
N LEU A 48 -16.31 -6.34 -13.31
CA LEU A 48 -16.70 -7.06 -12.09
C LEU A 48 -17.23 -6.15 -10.98
N SER A 49 -16.95 -4.84 -11.06
CA SER A 49 -17.43 -3.89 -10.07
C SER A 49 -18.91 -3.55 -10.30
N LYS A 50 -19.69 -3.62 -9.22
CA LYS A 50 -21.12 -3.29 -9.23
C LYS A 50 -21.40 -1.83 -8.87
N ASP A 51 -20.36 -1.10 -8.49
CA ASP A 51 -20.46 0.13 -7.73
C ASP A 51 -19.42 1.18 -8.14
N ILE A 52 -18.66 0.90 -9.20
CA ILE A 52 -17.66 1.82 -9.77
C ILE A 52 -18.24 3.19 -10.10
N ASP A 53 -19.48 3.22 -10.58
CA ASP A 53 -20.18 4.45 -11.00
C ASP A 53 -20.98 5.10 -9.87
N THR A 54 -21.13 4.43 -8.73
CA THR A 54 -22.02 4.88 -7.64
C THR A 54 -21.26 5.24 -6.37
N ARG A 55 -20.01 4.79 -6.21
CA ARG A 55 -19.19 5.07 -5.04
C ARG A 55 -17.85 5.72 -5.41
N PRO A 56 -17.43 6.77 -4.67
CA PRO A 56 -16.12 7.38 -4.88
C PRO A 56 -14.98 6.39 -4.58
N GLN A 57 -15.21 5.44 -3.67
CA GLN A 57 -14.30 4.34 -3.36
C GLN A 57 -15.04 3.03 -3.59
N PRO A 58 -14.90 2.43 -4.79
CA PRO A 58 -15.54 1.17 -5.10
C PRO A 58 -15.04 0.04 -4.18
N THR A 59 -15.83 -1.03 -4.03
CA THR A 59 -15.37 -2.23 -3.33
C THR A 59 -14.22 -2.87 -4.12
N PRO A 60 -13.10 -3.20 -3.47
CA PRO A 60 -12.01 -3.94 -4.08
C PRO A 60 -12.48 -5.26 -4.71
N ILE A 61 -11.87 -5.66 -5.82
CA ILE A 61 -12.20 -6.93 -6.50
C ILE A 61 -11.27 -8.02 -6.02
N ILE A 62 -11.84 -9.16 -5.62
CA ILE A 62 -11.10 -10.34 -5.20
C ILE A 62 -11.06 -11.34 -6.36
N PHE A 63 -9.86 -11.79 -6.69
CA PHE A 63 -9.59 -12.88 -7.63
C PHE A 63 -9.00 -14.06 -6.84
N GLU A 64 -9.87 -14.86 -6.22
CA GLU A 64 -9.47 -15.97 -5.33
C GLU A 64 -8.57 -16.97 -6.06
N ASN A 65 -8.89 -17.31 -7.31
CA ASN A 65 -8.09 -18.23 -8.13
C ASN A 65 -6.66 -17.72 -8.43
N LEU A 66 -6.41 -16.44 -8.20
CA LEU A 66 -5.13 -15.79 -8.39
C LEU A 66 -4.44 -15.42 -7.07
N ASN A 67 -5.08 -15.64 -5.91
CA ASN A 67 -4.67 -15.11 -4.60
C ASN A 67 -4.37 -13.60 -4.66
N LEU A 68 -5.25 -12.86 -5.34
CA LEU A 68 -5.06 -11.45 -5.66
C LEU A 68 -6.28 -10.65 -5.24
N ILE A 69 -6.04 -9.47 -4.67
CA ILE A 69 -7.04 -8.44 -4.48
C ILE A 69 -6.62 -7.17 -5.24
N ASP A 70 -7.57 -6.57 -5.95
CA ASP A 70 -7.38 -5.31 -6.66
C ASP A 70 -8.14 -4.19 -5.95
N LYS A 71 -7.38 -3.19 -5.48
CA LYS A 71 -7.93 -1.94 -4.95
C LYS A 71 -7.87 -0.89 -6.05
N PHE A 72 -9.02 -0.34 -6.42
CA PHE A 72 -9.09 0.64 -7.50
C PHE A 72 -10.05 1.79 -7.23
N GLY A 73 -9.88 2.88 -7.97
CA GLY A 73 -10.75 4.06 -7.90
C GLY A 73 -10.07 5.35 -8.32
N LEU A 74 -10.86 6.42 -8.43
CA LEU A 74 -10.36 7.78 -8.73
C LEU A 74 -9.57 8.41 -7.57
N TYR A 75 -9.84 7.97 -6.34
CA TYR A 75 -9.13 8.44 -5.14
C TYR A 75 -8.00 7.52 -4.71
N VAL A 76 -7.85 6.36 -5.34
CA VAL A 76 -6.70 5.47 -5.12
C VAL A 76 -5.49 6.08 -5.79
N THR A 77 -4.34 6.04 -5.13
CA THR A 77 -3.12 6.66 -5.65
C THR A 77 -1.96 5.69 -5.73
N ILE A 78 -1.06 5.89 -6.71
CA ILE A 78 0.21 5.13 -6.79
C ILE A 78 1.04 5.29 -5.50
N VAL A 79 0.87 6.39 -4.76
CA VAL A 79 1.54 6.58 -3.46
C VAL A 79 1.15 5.51 -2.45
N GLU A 80 -0.08 5.00 -2.48
CA GLU A 80 -0.49 3.87 -1.63
C GLU A 80 0.29 2.61 -1.97
N ALA A 81 0.41 2.28 -3.25
CA ALA A 81 1.21 1.14 -3.72
C ALA A 81 2.69 1.31 -3.32
N LEU A 82 3.26 2.51 -3.50
CA LEU A 82 4.64 2.78 -3.09
C LEU A 82 4.86 2.65 -1.58
N ASN A 83 3.90 3.07 -0.76
CA ASN A 83 3.98 2.91 0.69
C ASN A 83 3.96 1.42 1.07
N LEU A 84 3.08 0.63 0.45
CA LEU A 84 3.00 -0.81 0.66
C LEU A 84 4.32 -1.50 0.31
N TRP A 85 4.84 -1.20 -0.89
CA TRP A 85 6.13 -1.69 -1.36
C TRP A 85 7.27 -1.30 -0.42
N MET A 86 7.33 -0.04 0.01
CA MET A 86 8.38 0.45 0.93
C MET A 86 8.33 -0.30 2.26
N VAL A 87 7.14 -0.48 2.85
CA VAL A 87 7.01 -1.22 4.11
C VAL A 87 7.52 -2.66 3.94
N LYS A 88 7.15 -3.36 2.86
CA LYS A 88 7.65 -4.72 2.60
C LYS A 88 9.17 -4.75 2.42
N MET A 89 9.75 -3.79 1.69
CA MET A 89 11.20 -3.75 1.44
C MET A 89 12.01 -3.38 2.69
N VAL A 90 11.50 -2.48 3.54
CA VAL A 90 12.20 -2.01 4.74
C VAL A 90 12.08 -3.01 5.90
N PHE A 91 10.89 -3.57 6.11
CA PHE A 91 10.58 -4.35 7.30
C PHE A 91 10.53 -5.86 7.03
N HIS A 92 10.50 -6.29 5.77
CA HIS A 92 10.31 -7.69 5.38
C HIS A 92 9.10 -8.29 6.10
N ASP A 93 9.30 -9.32 6.92
CA ASP A 93 8.22 -10.02 7.62
C ASP A 93 7.99 -9.53 9.05
N LYS A 94 8.69 -8.47 9.48
CA LYS A 94 8.51 -7.87 10.82
C LYS A 94 7.21 -7.07 10.94
N VAL A 95 6.72 -6.54 9.83
CA VAL A 95 5.43 -5.85 9.72
C VAL A 95 4.68 -6.48 8.56
N PRO A 96 3.57 -7.19 8.81
CA PRO A 96 2.84 -7.87 7.77
C PRO A 96 2.14 -6.83 6.88
N VAL A 97 2.43 -6.91 5.59
CA VAL A 97 1.74 -6.16 4.54
C VAL A 97 1.60 -7.07 3.31
N PRO A 98 0.51 -6.94 2.53
CA PRO A 98 0.38 -7.65 1.27
C PRO A 98 1.58 -7.39 0.36
N GLU A 99 2.05 -8.44 -0.33
CA GLU A 99 2.99 -8.25 -1.43
C GLU A 99 2.33 -7.45 -2.58
N LEU A 100 3.02 -6.43 -3.08
CA LEU A 100 2.55 -5.61 -4.21
C LEU A 100 2.95 -6.26 -5.53
N PHE A 101 1.98 -6.66 -6.35
CA PHE A 101 2.25 -7.29 -7.64
C PHE A 101 2.37 -6.28 -8.78
N GLY A 102 1.67 -5.16 -8.70
CA GLY A 102 1.75 -4.12 -9.72
C GLY A 102 0.68 -3.05 -9.59
N TRP A 103 0.67 -2.14 -10.56
CA TRP A 103 -0.43 -1.19 -10.72
C TRP A 103 -0.72 -0.89 -12.19
N ARG A 104 -1.91 -0.36 -12.44
CA ARG A 104 -2.34 0.20 -13.72
C ARG A 104 -3.02 1.55 -13.50
N VAL A 105 -2.96 2.42 -14.52
CA VAL A 105 -3.71 3.67 -14.61
C VAL A 105 -4.39 3.69 -15.96
N ASP A 106 -5.72 3.73 -15.97
CA ASP A 106 -6.48 3.79 -17.22
C ASP A 106 -6.58 5.24 -17.75
N ASP A 107 -7.23 5.39 -18.91
CA ASP A 107 -7.36 6.68 -19.57
C ASP A 107 -8.41 7.60 -18.92
N GLU A 108 -9.25 7.06 -18.03
CA GLU A 108 -10.17 7.83 -17.20
C GLU A 108 -9.51 8.29 -15.89
N GLY A 109 -8.25 7.88 -15.65
CA GLY A 109 -7.46 8.25 -14.48
C GLY A 109 -7.74 7.39 -13.24
N TYR A 110 -8.44 6.26 -13.37
CA TYR A 110 -8.55 5.30 -12.28
C TYR A 110 -7.20 4.62 -12.07
N VAL A 111 -6.80 4.50 -10.80
CA VAL A 111 -5.65 3.71 -10.39
C VAL A 111 -6.14 2.35 -9.92
N PHE A 112 -5.42 1.30 -10.31
CA PHE A 112 -5.64 -0.10 -9.95
C PHE A 112 -4.38 -0.62 -9.26
N ILE A 113 -4.51 -1.10 -8.03
CA ILE A 113 -3.40 -1.63 -7.23
C ILE A 113 -3.64 -3.12 -7.01
N TYR A 114 -2.76 -3.93 -7.59
CA TYR A 114 -2.82 -5.38 -7.51
C TYR A 114 -1.88 -5.87 -6.42
N MET A 115 -2.44 -6.55 -5.43
CA MET A 115 -1.68 -7.01 -4.26
C MET A 115 -2.16 -8.39 -3.79
N GLU A 116 -1.36 -9.02 -2.95
CA GLU A 116 -1.65 -10.30 -2.33
C GLU A 116 -3.00 -10.29 -1.60
N LEU A 117 -3.84 -11.28 -1.88
CA LEU A 117 -5.00 -11.59 -1.07
C LEU A 117 -4.56 -12.35 0.18
N ILE A 118 -4.61 -11.69 1.33
CA ILE A 118 -4.35 -12.34 2.61
C ILE A 118 -5.62 -13.07 3.05
N GLU A 119 -5.54 -14.40 3.13
CA GLU A 119 -6.64 -15.23 3.64
C GLU A 119 -6.82 -15.03 5.14
N GLY A 120 -8.06 -14.79 5.56
CA GLY A 120 -8.41 -14.68 6.97
C GLY A 120 -9.68 -13.86 7.18
N SER A 121 -10.20 -13.90 8.42
CA SER A 121 -11.27 -13.00 8.84
C SER A 121 -10.67 -11.66 9.25
N THR A 122 -11.36 -10.58 8.89
CA THR A 122 -11.05 -9.25 9.41
C THR A 122 -11.29 -9.20 10.92
N LEU A 123 -10.63 -8.27 11.60
CA LEU A 123 -10.88 -8.05 13.02
C LEU A 123 -12.34 -7.65 13.27
N ASP A 124 -12.98 -6.90 12.37
CA ASP A 124 -14.38 -6.49 12.52
C ASP A 124 -15.34 -7.70 12.59
N GLU A 125 -15.15 -8.67 11.69
CA GLU A 125 -15.97 -9.89 11.63
C GLU A 125 -15.82 -10.77 12.88
N CYS A 126 -14.59 -10.91 13.39
CA CYS A 126 -14.32 -11.83 14.49
C CYS A 126 -14.35 -11.16 15.88
N TRP A 127 -14.29 -9.82 15.99
CA TRP A 127 -14.07 -9.12 17.26
C TRP A 127 -15.00 -9.53 18.40
N ASN A 128 -16.28 -9.71 18.09
CA ASN A 128 -17.31 -10.04 19.09
C ASN A 128 -17.22 -11.49 19.58
N HIS A 129 -16.54 -12.36 18.83
CA HIS A 129 -16.33 -13.76 19.16
C HIS A 129 -15.03 -14.00 19.93
N LEU A 130 -14.13 -13.01 19.95
CA LEU A 130 -12.85 -13.11 20.65
C LEU A 130 -12.99 -12.89 22.15
N GLY A 131 -12.36 -13.78 22.93
CA GLY A 131 -12.22 -13.64 24.37
C GLY A 131 -11.20 -12.58 24.79
N THR A 132 -11.18 -12.24 26.08
CA THR A 132 -10.27 -11.22 26.63
C THR A 132 -8.80 -11.53 26.39
N ILE A 133 -8.40 -12.81 26.45
CA ILE A 133 -7.01 -13.23 26.23
C ILE A 133 -6.61 -13.01 24.78
N GLU A 134 -7.47 -13.38 23.82
CA GLU A 134 -7.22 -13.21 22.39
C GLU A 134 -7.16 -11.74 21.98
N LYS A 135 -8.10 -10.92 22.48
CA LYS A 135 -8.08 -9.46 22.27
C LYS A 135 -6.80 -8.82 22.80
N ARG A 136 -6.32 -9.25 23.97
CA ARG A 136 -5.03 -8.78 24.51
C ARG A 136 -3.87 -9.20 23.62
N ALA A 137 -3.82 -10.46 23.19
CA ALA A 137 -2.76 -10.96 22.31
C ALA A 137 -2.70 -10.19 20.97
N ILE A 138 -3.85 -9.89 20.37
CA ILE A 138 -3.94 -9.08 19.15
C ILE A 138 -3.48 -7.64 19.43
N SER A 139 -3.91 -7.04 20.53
CA SER A 139 -3.49 -5.69 20.93
C SER A 139 -1.98 -5.60 21.11
N ASP A 140 -1.37 -6.59 21.78
CA ASP A 140 0.08 -6.69 21.96
C ASP A 140 0.81 -6.86 20.62
N GLN A 141 0.24 -7.64 19.69
CA GLN A 141 0.77 -7.79 18.35
C GLN A 141 0.75 -6.47 17.56
N LEU A 142 -0.38 -5.76 17.56
CA LEU A 142 -0.52 -4.46 16.90
C LEU A 142 0.41 -3.40 17.51
N SER A 143 0.61 -3.42 18.84
CA SER A 143 1.59 -2.54 19.50
C SER A 143 2.99 -2.78 18.97
N ARG A 144 3.43 -4.05 18.89
CA ARG A 144 4.76 -4.40 18.37
C ARG A 144 4.97 -3.97 16.91
N PHE A 145 3.96 -4.12 16.06
CA PHE A 145 4.04 -3.64 14.67
C PHE A 145 4.17 -2.11 14.63
N THR A 146 3.37 -1.40 15.43
CA THR A 146 3.42 0.07 15.52
C THR A 146 4.77 0.56 16.06
N GLU A 147 5.30 -0.07 17.10
CA GLU A 147 6.63 0.21 17.65
C GLU A 147 7.75 -0.05 16.63
N THR A 148 7.60 -1.09 15.80
CA THR A 148 8.54 -1.40 14.74
C THR A 148 8.51 -0.35 13.65
N LEU A 149 7.31 0.04 13.17
CA LEU A 149 7.14 1.11 12.19
C LEU A 149 7.74 2.44 12.67
N ARG A 150 7.56 2.78 13.96
CA ARG A 150 8.08 4.01 14.57
C ARG A 150 9.60 4.08 14.68
N GLN A 151 10.32 2.97 14.49
CA GLN A 151 11.79 2.95 14.47
C GLN A 151 12.38 3.42 13.15
N LEU A 152 11.55 3.58 12.12
CA LEU A 152 11.98 4.08 10.82
C LEU A 152 12.14 5.59 10.87
N GLU A 153 13.32 6.04 10.51
CA GLU A 153 13.66 7.44 10.41
C GLU A 153 14.09 7.79 8.99
N GLN A 154 13.84 9.04 8.58
CA GLN A 154 14.42 9.58 7.36
C GLN A 154 15.91 9.81 7.52
N ASP A 155 16.64 9.84 6.42
CA ASP A 155 18.03 10.32 6.40
C ASP A 155 18.10 11.72 7.05
N PRO A 156 18.94 11.93 8.08
CA PRO A 156 19.10 13.23 8.73
C PRO A 156 19.50 14.36 7.78
N SER A 157 20.14 14.04 6.65
CA SER A 157 20.52 15.00 5.62
C SER A 157 19.40 15.34 4.63
N ASP A 158 18.28 14.61 4.67
CA ASP A 158 17.23 14.68 3.66
C ASP A 158 15.82 14.51 4.25
N GLN A 159 15.55 15.24 5.34
CA GLN A 159 14.28 15.20 6.06
C GLN A 159 13.24 16.12 5.42
N PHE A 160 12.01 15.62 5.30
CA PHE A 160 10.85 16.39 4.84
C PHE A 160 9.53 15.80 5.38
N ILE A 161 8.45 16.57 5.26
CA ILE A 161 7.09 16.17 5.63
C ILE A 161 6.25 16.15 4.36
N GLY A 162 5.99 14.97 3.82
CA GLY A 162 5.30 14.80 2.54
C GLY A 162 5.09 13.33 2.18
N SER A 163 4.59 13.10 0.98
CA SER A 163 4.46 11.74 0.41
C SER A 163 5.83 11.16 0.04
N ILE A 164 5.96 9.84 -0.03
CA ILE A 164 7.22 9.12 -0.32
C ILE A 164 7.91 9.56 -1.62
N ASN A 165 7.15 10.06 -2.59
CA ASN A 165 7.64 10.61 -3.85
C ASN A 165 7.93 12.13 -3.80
N ARG A 166 8.14 12.69 -2.60
CA ARG A 166 8.36 14.13 -2.34
C ARG A 166 7.25 15.03 -2.90
N GLN A 167 6.01 14.55 -2.85
CA GLN A 167 4.83 15.34 -3.21
C GLN A 167 4.07 15.76 -1.95
N ARG A 168 2.98 16.50 -2.16
CA ARG A 168 2.06 16.92 -1.10
C ARG A 168 1.60 15.76 -0.20
N LEU A 169 1.26 16.10 1.03
CA LEU A 169 0.53 15.25 1.95
C LEU A 169 -0.84 14.90 1.34
N ARG A 170 -1.26 13.66 1.60
CA ARG A 170 -2.54 13.09 1.16
C ARG A 170 -3.56 13.01 2.30
N ASP A 171 -3.28 13.67 3.41
CA ASP A 171 -4.19 13.73 4.55
C ASP A 171 -5.40 14.63 4.23
N TYR A 172 -6.57 14.20 4.70
CA TYR A 172 -7.85 14.84 4.41
C TYR A 172 -7.90 16.32 4.84
N MET A 173 -7.17 16.69 5.89
CA MET A 173 -7.05 18.07 6.38
C MET A 173 -6.38 19.00 5.36
N PHE A 174 -5.58 18.45 4.45
CA PHE A 174 -4.86 19.20 3.43
C PHE A 174 -5.48 19.06 2.03
N MET A 175 -6.66 18.45 1.90
CA MET A 175 -7.29 18.26 0.57
C MET A 175 -7.55 19.58 -0.15
N SER A 176 -8.06 20.59 0.57
CA SER A 176 -8.38 21.93 0.05
C SER A 176 -7.16 22.85 -0.07
N GLN A 177 -6.00 22.48 0.46
CA GLN A 177 -4.81 23.31 0.42
C GLN A 177 -4.04 23.12 -0.90
N LEU A 178 -3.76 24.24 -1.57
CA LEU A 178 -2.95 24.27 -2.79
C LEU A 178 -1.49 23.86 -2.52
N LEU A 179 -0.97 24.23 -1.34
CA LEU A 179 0.38 23.90 -0.88
C LEU A 179 0.31 23.02 0.36
N ALA A 180 0.29 21.71 0.13
CA ALA A 180 0.19 20.69 1.16
C ALA A 180 1.50 19.91 1.36
N GLY A 181 2.63 20.52 1.03
CA GLY A 181 3.97 19.93 1.12
C GLY A 181 4.56 19.54 -0.25
N PRO A 182 5.75 18.93 -0.27
CA PRO A 182 6.53 18.54 0.91
C PRO A 182 7.02 19.76 1.69
N PHE A 183 6.95 19.70 3.01
CA PHE A 183 7.48 20.75 3.89
C PHE A 183 8.88 20.37 4.37
N PRO A 184 9.82 21.33 4.48
CA PRO A 184 11.17 21.03 4.97
C PRO A 184 11.20 20.74 6.48
N SER A 185 10.29 21.34 7.26
CA SER A 185 10.20 21.14 8.70
C SER A 185 8.81 21.53 9.23
N ILE A 186 8.53 21.18 10.49
CA ILE A 186 7.51 21.87 11.29
C ILE A 186 8.04 23.25 11.73
N LYS A 187 7.14 24.20 11.97
CA LYS A 187 7.45 25.48 12.63
C LYS A 187 6.99 25.44 14.08
#